data_AF-A0A4P6F3U9-F1
#
_entry.id   AF-A0A4P6F3U9-F1
#
_cell.length_a   1.000
_cell.length_b   1.000
_cell.length_c   1.000
_cell.angle_alpha   90.00
_cell.angle_beta   90.00
_cell.angle_gamma   90.00
#
_symmetry.space_group_name_H-M   'P 1'
#
loop_
_entity.id
_entity.type
_entity.pdbx_description
1 polymer ?
#
loop_
_entity_poly.entity_id
_entity_poly.type
_entity_poly.pdbx_seq_one_letter_code
_entity_poly.pdbx_strand_id
1 'polypeptide(L)' 'MRYYDDREEEMRPLIAELATLVTDDGAAEMLAYGEVQLALEDYLAAAAQDRVPVPADLIERVRAIGEDLVRPDLVIRQAA' A
#
# COMPACT_ATOMS: atom_id res chain seq x y z
N MET A 1 -2.07 12.02 -11.90
CA MET A 1 -2.19 11.12 -13.07
C MET A 1 -2.05 9.72 -12.50
N ARG A 2 -3.05 8.85 -12.65
CA ARG A 2 -2.96 7.47 -12.14
C ARG A 2 -2.14 6.67 -13.14
N TYR A 3 -1.02 6.12 -12.70
CA TYR A 3 -0.05 5.47 -13.58
C TYR A 3 -0.30 3.96 -13.71
N TYR A 4 -1.04 3.37 -12.78
CA TYR A 4 -1.21 1.92 -12.62
C TYR A 4 -2.67 1.44 -12.72
N ASP A 5 -3.53 2.17 -13.46
CA ASP A 5 -4.94 1.81 -13.62
C ASP A 5 -5.14 0.40 -14.25
N ASP A 6 -4.20 -0.06 -15.10
CA ASP A 6 -4.21 -1.40 -15.70
C ASP A 6 -3.79 -2.52 -14.72
N ARG A 7 -3.25 -2.15 -13.56
CA ARG A 7 -2.75 -3.07 -12.51
C ARG A 7 -3.65 -3.10 -11.27
N GLU A 8 -4.84 -2.49 -11.31
CA GLU A 8 -5.74 -2.44 -10.15
C GLU A 8 -6.04 -3.83 -9.55
N GLU A 9 -6.26 -4.83 -10.40
CA GLU A 9 -6.57 -6.20 -9.96
C GLU A 9 -5.42 -6.82 -9.16
N GLU A 10 -4.17 -6.45 -9.47
CA GLU A 10 -2.97 -6.90 -8.75
C GLU A 10 -2.79 -6.14 -7.43
N MET A 11 -3.18 -4.86 -7.37
CA MET A 11 -3.06 -4.01 -6.16
C MET A 11 -4.10 -4.31 -5.10
N ARG A 12 -5.35 -4.59 -5.48
CA ARG A 12 -6.47 -4.86 -4.54
C ARG A 12 -6.17 -5.91 -3.46
N PRO A 13 -5.59 -7.10 -3.75
CA PRO A 13 -5.23 -8.06 -2.71
C PRO A 13 -4.15 -7.53 -1.77
N LEU A 14 -3.18 -6.75 -2.26
CA LEU A 14 -2.12 -6.17 -1.42
C LEU A 14 -2.70 -5.12 -0.45
N ILE A 15 -3.67 -4.32 -0.92
CA ILE A 15 -4.41 -3.38 -0.06
C ILE A 15 -5.17 -4.14 1.02
N ALA A 16 -5.84 -5.24 0.68
CA ALA A 16 -6.55 -6.06 1.66
C ALA A 16 -5.61 -6.62 2.73
N GLU A 17 -4.41 -7.06 2.35
CA GLU A 17 -3.39 -7.50 3.31
C GLU A 17 -2.90 -6.34 4.20
N LEU A 18 -2.59 -5.17 3.64
CA LEU A 18 -2.19 -3.99 4.41
C LEU A 18 -3.27 -3.52 5.39
N ALA A 19 -4.54 -3.54 4.98
CA ALA A 19 -5.68 -3.17 5.82
C ALA A 19 -5.89 -4.12 7.02
N THR A 20 -5.27 -5.31 7.03
CA THR A 20 -5.23 -6.17 8.23
C THR A 20 -4.17 -5.76 9.24
N LEU A 21 -3.17 -4.98 8.80
CA LEU A 21 -2.03 -4.56 9.61
C LEU A 21 -2.22 -3.16 10.18
N VAL A 22 -2.79 -2.24 9.39
CA VAL A 22 -2.99 -0.84 9.75
C VAL A 22 -4.38 -0.37 9.32
N THR A 23 -5.01 0.46 10.15
CA THR A 23 -6.30 1.09 9.84
C THR A 23 -6.05 2.49 9.30
N ASP A 24 -6.60 2.79 8.12
CA ASP A 24 -6.60 4.16 7.57
C ASP A 24 -7.96 4.42 6.90
N ASP A 25 -8.76 5.30 7.52
CA ASP A 25 -10.10 5.65 7.04
C ASP A 25 -10.05 6.39 5.70
N GLY A 26 -9.00 7.18 5.46
CA GLY A 26 -8.78 7.90 4.20
C GLY A 26 -8.48 6.93 3.07
N ALA A 27 -7.57 5.98 3.29
CA ALA A 27 -7.25 4.93 2.33
C ALA A 27 -8.46 4.04 2.03
N ALA A 28 -9.28 3.72 3.04
CA ALA A 28 -10.52 2.97 2.86
C ALA A 28 -11.55 3.74 2.02
N GLU A 29 -11.71 5.04 2.25
CA GLU A 29 -12.58 5.91 1.46
C GLU A 29 -12.09 6.01 0.01
N MET A 30 -10.78 6.19 -0.20
CA MET A 30 -10.16 6.19 -1.53
C MET A 30 -10.44 4.89 -2.29
N LEU A 31 -10.27 3.74 -1.62
CA LEU A 31 -10.56 2.43 -2.23
C LEU A 31 -12.03 2.30 -2.64
N ALA A 32 -12.96 2.82 -1.83
CA ALA A 32 -14.40 2.81 -2.14
C ALA A 32 -14.75 3.66 -3.37
N TYR A 33 -14.01 4.74 -3.62
CA TYR A 33 -14.13 5.55 -4.85
C TYR A 33 -13.35 5.01 -6.05
N GLY A 34 -12.68 3.86 -5.91
CA GLY A 34 -11.86 3.28 -6.96
C GLY A 34 -10.52 4.01 -7.17
N GLU A 35 -10.03 4.75 -6.17
CA GLU A 35 -8.68 5.31 -6.14
C GLU A 35 -7.69 4.24 -5.65
N VAL A 36 -7.60 3.10 -6.33
CA VAL A 36 -6.86 1.91 -5.84
C VAL A 36 -5.37 2.22 -5.62
N GLN A 37 -4.73 2.91 -6.56
CA GLN A 37 -3.33 3.30 -6.43
C GLN A 37 -3.11 4.20 -5.20
N LEU A 38 -3.92 5.24 -5.03
CA LEU A 38 -3.79 6.17 -3.91
C LEU A 38 -4.05 5.47 -2.58
N ALA A 39 -5.07 4.61 -2.52
CA ALA A 39 -5.34 3.82 -1.31
C ALA A 39 -4.13 2.96 -0.92
N LEU A 40 -3.48 2.30 -1.88
CA LEU A 40 -2.26 1.51 -1.62
C LEU A 40 -1.12 2.38 -1.06
N GLU A 41 -0.86 3.52 -1.69
CA GLU A 41 0.17 4.48 -1.23
C GLU A 41 -0.13 4.98 0.19
N ASP A 42 -1.40 5.26 0.49
CA ASP A 42 -1.83 5.80 1.78
C ASP A 42 -1.74 4.75 2.89
N TYR A 43 -2.12 3.50 2.63
CA TYR A 43 -1.89 2.38 3.57
C TYR A 43 -0.40 2.16 3.88
N LEU A 44 0.48 2.27 2.87
CA LEU A 44 1.93 2.16 3.08
C LEU A 44 2.48 3.34 3.91
N ALA A 45 1.96 4.55 3.66
CA ALA A 45 2.31 5.73 4.43
C ALA A 45 1.85 5.61 5.89
N ALA A 46 0.62 5.14 6.13
CA ALA A 46 0.08 4.89 7.46
C ALA A 46 0.92 3.86 8.22
N ALA A 47 1.27 2.74 7.58
CA ALA A 47 2.13 1.71 8.19
C ALA A 47 3.52 2.27 8.58
N ALA A 48 4.12 3.11 7.73
CA ALA A 48 5.39 3.77 8.03
C ALA A 48 5.27 4.78 9.19
N GLN A 49 4.23 5.61 9.17
CA GLN A 49 3.94 6.62 10.18
C GLN A 49 3.71 6.00 11.56
N ASP A 50 2.89 4.95 11.62
CA ASP A 50 2.52 4.26 12.84
C ASP A 50 3.57 3.21 13.27
N ARG A 51 4.62 3.04 12.45
CA ARG A 51 5.71 2.08 12.66
C ARG A 51 5.20 0.63 12.77
N VAL A 52 4.11 0.33 12.09
CA VAL A 52 3.55 -1.02 11.96
C VAL A 52 4.50 -1.86 11.12
N PRO A 53 4.94 -3.05 11.61
CA PRO A 53 5.74 -3.95 10.81
C PRO A 53 4.94 -4.51 9.62
N VAL A 54 5.49 -4.39 8.42
CA VAL A 54 4.93 -4.96 7.19
C VAL A 54 5.77 -6.18 6.78
N PRO A 55 5.17 -7.30 6.34
CA PRO A 55 5.91 -8.43 5.81
C PRO A 55 6.78 -8.05 4.61
N ALA A 56 8.00 -8.59 4.54
CA ALA A 56 8.94 -8.28 3.45
C ALA A 56 8.42 -8.73 2.08
N ASP A 57 7.77 -9.88 2.03
CA ASP A 57 7.13 -10.40 0.81
C ASP A 57 6.00 -9.51 0.32
N LEU A 58 5.28 -8.81 1.21
CA LEU A 58 4.25 -7.85 0.84
C LEU A 58 4.87 -6.61 0.17
N ILE A 59 5.97 -6.08 0.73
CA ILE A 59 6.70 -4.96 0.13
C ILE A 59 7.33 -5.33 -1.22
N GLU A 60 7.90 -6.54 -1.34
CA GLU A 60 8.44 -7.04 -2.61
C GLU A 60 7.35 -7.17 -3.67
N ARG A 61 6.17 -7.67 -3.31
CA ARG A 61 5.02 -7.75 -4.24
C ARG A 61 4.55 -6.37 -4.69
N VAL A 62 4.52 -5.37 -3.81
CA VAL A 62 4.21 -3.99 -4.21
C VAL A 62 5.27 -3.44 -5.18
N ARG A 63 6.57 -3.64 -4.90
CA ARG A 63 7.65 -3.20 -5.80
C ARG A 63 7.61 -3.87 -7.17
N ALA A 64 7.14 -5.11 -7.24
CA ALA A 64 6.97 -5.82 -8.50
C ALA A 64 5.88 -5.18 -9.39
N ILE A 65 4.89 -4.50 -8.80
CA ILE A 65 3.93 -3.67 -9.54
C ILE A 65 4.59 -2.36 -9.98
N GLY A 66 5.24 -1.67 -9.05
CA GLY A 66 5.96 -0.43 -9.30
C GLY A 66 6.91 -0.09 -8.15
N GLU A 67 8.20 0.07 -8.46
CA GLU A 67 9.22 0.45 -7.47
C GLU A 67 8.90 1.78 -6.78
N ASP A 68 8.26 2.72 -7.50
CA ASP A 68 7.88 4.05 -7.01
C ASP A 68 6.67 4.04 -6.05
N LEU A 69 5.86 2.98 -6.04
CA LEU A 69 4.77 2.81 -5.07
C LEU A 69 5.30 2.67 -3.64
N VAL A 70 6.47 2.05 -3.48
CA VAL A 70 7.20 2.03 -2.20
C VAL A 70 8.15 3.21 -2.18
N ARG A 71 7.60 4.40 -1.89
CA ARG A 71 8.37 5.64 -1.95
C ARG A 71 9.64 5.56 -1.08
N PRO A 72 10.79 6.08 -1.56
CA PRO A 72 12.07 5.96 -0.87
C PRO A 72 12.13 6.72 0.46
N ASP A 73 11.21 7.66 0.70
CA ASP A 73 11.09 8.39 1.95
C ASP A 73 10.27 7.64 3.03
N LEU A 74 9.60 6.53 2.68
CA LEU A 74 8.85 5.72 3.63
C LEU A 74 9.80 4.75 4.37
N VAL A 75 9.90 4.91 5.69
CA VAL A 75 10.65 3.99 6.55
C VAL A 75 9.71 2.90 7.07
N ILE A 76 9.50 1.86 6.26
CA ILE A 76 8.64 0.73 6.61
C ILE A 76 9.45 -0.32 7.40
N ARG A 77 9.03 -0.58 8.63
CA ARG A 77 9.61 -1.65 9.45
C ARG A 77 9.18 -3.01 8.90
N GLN A 78 10.10 -3.97 8.92
CA GLN A 78 9.82 -5.33 8.46
C GLN A 78 9.35 -6.20 9.63
N ALA A 79 8.33 -7.02 9.41
CA ALA A 79 7.98 -8.11 10.32
C ALA A 79 9.10 -9.17 10.30
N ALA A 80 9.42 -9.72 11.46
CA ALA A 80 10.49 -10.71 11.64
C ALA A 80 10.04 -12.14 11.35
#